data_AF-A0A9W6YR08-F1
#
_entry.id   AF-A0A9W6YR08-F1
#
_cell.length_a   1.000
_cell.length_b   1.000
_cell.length_c   1.000
_cell.angle_alpha   90.00
_cell.angle_beta   90.00
_cell.angle_gamma   90.00
#
_symmetry.space_group_name_H-M   'P 1'
#
loop_
_entity.id
_entity.type
_entity.pdbx_description
1 polymer ?
#
loop_
_entity_poly.entity_id
_entity_poly.type
_entity_poly.pdbx_seq_one_letter_code
_entity_poly.pdbx_strand_id
1 'polypeptide(L)'
;MLGWVRNGLTLPWDEDIDVIVTMESMLTLAKNHNNTLIVDASVSDHYASGLGSFYLNIGPSFYSRNRGEGANAIDGRFIDTKTGMYIDLTAVAWTPDFLTNSYHVDSSQMEIIDAKYGKHREEAAAKSKEEETKFIKEIEDKVYDLQNKKQLYHCRNNNAYSLHELETMVPTFFEGVRTHMPLLAESILRRKYPGALDRFTEPGHTFKRFLRLWVKDKDCPSDDNDGEYCQDEEVKEEYLKTRAYTKRHLQLLKNPEDVELSKDMETVPMRFDEYLVEYARTLNARFP
;
A
#
# COMPACT_ATOMS: atom_id res chain seq x y z
N MET A 1 1.51 0.63 -0.90
CA MET A 1 1.65 2.02 -1.41
C MET A 1 3.08 2.57 -1.34
N LEU A 2 3.85 2.40 -0.25
CA LEU A 2 5.22 2.94 -0.15
C LEU A 2 6.19 2.39 -1.22
N GLY A 3 6.17 1.08 -1.46
CA GLY A 3 6.93 0.48 -2.56
C GLY A 3 6.47 0.99 -3.94
N TRP A 4 5.15 1.18 -4.11
CA TRP A 4 4.56 1.72 -5.34
C TRP A 4 5.11 3.10 -5.70
N VAL A 5 5.09 4.08 -4.79
CA VAL A 5 5.63 5.43 -5.08
C VAL A 5 7.14 5.42 -5.35
N ARG A 6 7.87 4.44 -4.82
CA ARG A 6 9.32 4.42 -4.92
C ARG A 6 9.80 3.81 -6.23
N ASN A 7 9.34 2.61 -6.59
CA ASN A 7 9.75 1.92 -7.81
C ASN A 7 8.70 0.94 -8.37
N GLY A 8 7.51 0.86 -7.78
CA GLY A 8 6.46 -0.06 -8.23
C GLY A 8 6.61 -1.48 -7.69
N LEU A 9 7.58 -1.73 -6.81
CA LEU A 9 7.87 -3.04 -6.23
C LEU A 9 7.63 -3.02 -4.71
N THR A 10 7.26 -4.17 -4.16
CA THR A 10 7.20 -4.46 -2.72
C THR A 10 8.57 -4.22 -2.10
N LEU A 11 8.57 -3.65 -0.89
CA LEU A 11 9.80 -3.36 -0.16
C LEU A 11 10.51 -4.68 0.21
N PRO A 12 11.85 -4.78 0.11
CA PRO A 12 12.55 -6.06 0.33
C PRO A 12 12.43 -6.68 1.73
N TRP A 13 11.98 -5.90 2.71
CA TRP A 13 11.79 -6.31 4.11
C TRP A 13 10.30 -6.41 4.50
N ASP A 14 9.40 -6.29 3.52
CA ASP A 14 7.96 -6.32 3.71
C ASP A 14 7.43 -7.64 3.14
N GLU A 15 6.72 -8.40 3.98
CA GLU A 15 6.35 -9.81 3.70
C GLU A 15 4.89 -9.96 3.24
N ASP A 16 4.10 -8.90 3.31
CA ASP A 16 2.69 -8.88 2.93
C ASP A 16 2.36 -7.71 1.98
N ILE A 17 1.17 -7.79 1.40
CA ILE A 17 0.60 -6.72 0.60
C ILE A 17 -0.71 -6.31 1.25
N ASP A 18 -0.81 -5.05 1.66
CA ASP A 18 -2.06 -4.46 2.12
C ASP A 18 -2.90 -3.93 0.96
N VAL A 19 -4.18 -4.32 0.91
CA VAL A 19 -5.18 -3.69 0.06
C VAL A 19 -6.33 -3.13 0.89
N ILE A 20 -6.79 -1.94 0.50
CA ILE A 20 -7.96 -1.31 1.09
C ILE A 20 -9.15 -1.54 0.16
N VAL A 21 -10.26 -2.01 0.73
CA VAL A 21 -11.53 -2.21 0.01
C VAL A 21 -12.66 -1.47 0.71
N THR A 22 -13.75 -1.20 -0.01
CA THR A 22 -14.96 -0.68 0.63
C THR A 22 -15.59 -1.75 1.53
N MET A 23 -16.28 -1.34 2.58
CA MET A 23 -17.07 -2.27 3.41
C MET A 23 -18.12 -3.05 2.59
N GLU A 24 -18.68 -2.44 1.54
CA GLU A 24 -19.60 -3.12 0.63
C GLU A 24 -18.94 -4.27 -0.14
N SER A 25 -17.73 -4.05 -0.67
CA SER A 25 -16.95 -5.11 -1.30
C SER A 25 -16.57 -6.20 -0.30
N MET A 26 -16.16 -5.83 0.92
CA MET A 26 -15.87 -6.79 1.97
C MET A 26 -17.09 -7.63 2.34
N LEU A 27 -18.28 -7.03 2.48
CA LEU A 27 -19.54 -7.73 2.72
C LEU A 27 -19.88 -8.71 1.59
N THR A 28 -19.64 -8.31 0.34
CA THR A 28 -19.85 -9.17 -0.83
C THR A 28 -18.94 -10.39 -0.80
N LEU A 29 -17.65 -10.20 -0.52
CA LEU A 29 -16.69 -11.28 -0.35
C LEU A 29 -17.08 -12.19 0.83
N ALA A 30 -17.44 -11.59 1.98
CA ALA A 30 -17.80 -12.33 3.19
C ALA A 30 -19.03 -13.23 2.99
N LYS A 31 -20.05 -12.70 2.32
CA LYS A 31 -21.32 -13.40 2.09
C LYS A 31 -21.18 -14.53 1.07
N ASN A 32 -20.42 -14.31 0.01
CA ASN A 32 -20.42 -15.21 -1.15
C ASN A 32 -19.20 -16.14 -1.20
N HIS A 33 -18.09 -15.75 -0.58
CA HIS A 33 -16.79 -16.39 -0.80
C HIS A 33 -15.95 -16.62 0.48
N ASN A 34 -16.44 -16.28 1.68
CA ASN A 34 -15.67 -16.52 2.91
C ASN A 34 -15.41 -18.02 3.12
N ASN A 35 -14.17 -18.36 3.51
CA ASN A 35 -13.69 -19.72 3.73
C ASN A 35 -13.84 -20.62 2.50
N THR A 36 -13.64 -20.05 1.31
CA THR A 36 -13.62 -20.80 0.06
C THR A 36 -12.20 -21.00 -0.44
N LEU A 37 -11.98 -22.13 -1.13
CA LEU A 37 -10.78 -22.38 -1.90
C LEU A 37 -11.01 -21.89 -3.34
N ILE A 38 -10.17 -20.98 -3.78
CA ILE A 38 -10.15 -20.45 -5.15
C ILE A 38 -9.03 -21.16 -5.89
N VAL A 39 -9.38 -21.88 -6.94
CA VAL A 39 -8.43 -22.63 -7.75
C VAL A 39 -8.27 -21.93 -9.08
N ASP A 40 -7.02 -21.64 -9.44
CA ASP A 40 -6.70 -21.14 -10.76
C ASP A 40 -6.81 -22.29 -11.77
N ALA A 41 -7.83 -22.25 -12.61
CA ALA A 41 -8.07 -23.21 -13.69
C ALA A 41 -7.60 -22.68 -15.05
N SER A 42 -6.82 -21.59 -15.08
CA SER A 42 -6.32 -20.99 -16.29
C SER A 42 -5.38 -21.95 -17.00
N VAL A 43 -5.70 -22.27 -18.26
CA VAL A 43 -4.88 -23.12 -19.15
C VAL A 43 -4.01 -22.29 -20.11
N SER A 44 -4.13 -20.97 -20.06
CA SER A 44 -3.62 -20.04 -21.08
C SER A 44 -2.93 -18.81 -20.52
N ASP A 45 -2.83 -18.67 -19.19
CA ASP A 45 -1.84 -17.74 -18.68
C ASP A 45 -0.46 -18.33 -19.00
N HIS A 46 0.44 -17.49 -19.47
CA HIS A 46 1.72 -17.95 -20.01
C HIS A 46 2.75 -18.27 -18.91
N TYR A 47 2.36 -18.33 -17.62
CA TYR A 47 3.31 -18.22 -16.49
C TYR A 47 3.05 -19.15 -15.30
N ALA A 48 1.80 -19.35 -14.89
CA ALA A 48 1.39 -20.09 -13.68
C ALA A 48 0.18 -21.02 -13.90
N SER A 49 -0.15 -21.30 -15.16
CA SER A 49 -1.31 -22.09 -15.59
C SER A 49 -1.59 -23.31 -14.72
N GLY A 50 -2.72 -23.27 -14.01
CA GLY A 50 -3.20 -24.39 -13.20
C GLY A 50 -2.43 -24.66 -11.91
N LEU A 51 -1.51 -23.78 -11.50
CA LEU A 51 -0.63 -23.99 -10.33
C LEU A 51 -1.10 -23.25 -9.07
N GLY A 52 -2.04 -22.31 -9.18
CA GLY A 52 -2.49 -21.48 -8.07
C GLY A 52 -3.69 -22.08 -7.33
N SER A 53 -3.57 -22.25 -6.01
CA SER A 53 -4.74 -22.40 -5.14
C SER A 53 -4.64 -21.43 -3.98
N PHE A 54 -5.73 -20.71 -3.74
CA PHE A 54 -5.80 -19.60 -2.80
C PHE A 54 -6.96 -19.78 -1.84
N TYR A 55 -6.75 -19.44 -0.58
CA TYR A 55 -7.77 -19.47 0.45
C TYR A 55 -8.19 -18.06 0.81
N LEU A 56 -9.48 -17.76 0.67
CA LEU A 56 -10.06 -16.49 1.12
C LEU A 56 -10.64 -16.66 2.52
N ASN A 57 -10.03 -16.00 3.50
CA ASN A 57 -10.49 -16.01 4.89
C ASN A 57 -10.89 -14.60 5.32
N ILE A 58 -12.15 -14.40 5.72
CA ILE A 58 -12.64 -13.15 6.28
C ILE A 58 -12.95 -13.38 7.76
N GLY A 59 -12.30 -12.58 8.60
CA GLY A 59 -12.40 -12.66 10.04
C GLY A 59 -13.81 -12.32 10.52
N PRO A 60 -14.35 -12.98 11.55
CA PRO A 60 -15.74 -12.80 11.97
C PRO A 60 -16.03 -11.40 12.48
N SER A 61 -15.02 -10.62 12.86
CA SER A 61 -15.16 -9.26 13.42
C SER A 61 -15.07 -8.15 12.36
N PHE A 62 -15.03 -8.48 11.07
CA PHE A 62 -14.89 -7.50 9.98
C PHE A 62 -16.00 -6.43 9.96
N TYR A 63 -17.18 -6.71 10.53
CA TYR A 63 -18.27 -5.73 10.62
C TYR A 63 -18.04 -4.66 11.69
N SER A 64 -17.22 -4.94 12.72
CA SER A 64 -16.92 -3.98 13.78
C SER A 64 -15.86 -3.00 13.29
N ARG A 65 -16.06 -1.70 13.47
CA ARG A 65 -15.03 -0.68 13.18
C ARG A 65 -14.29 -0.17 14.41
N ASN A 66 -14.53 -0.78 15.57
CA ASN A 66 -13.77 -0.53 16.78
C ASN A 66 -12.47 -1.33 16.76
N ARG A 67 -11.34 -0.67 17.05
CA ARG A 67 -10.00 -1.29 17.01
C ARG A 67 -9.88 -2.55 17.88
N GLY A 68 -10.48 -2.52 19.07
CA GLY A 68 -10.22 -3.55 20.09
C GLY A 68 -8.80 -3.46 20.64
N GLU A 69 -8.28 -4.53 21.24
CA GLU A 69 -6.99 -4.56 21.96
C GLU A 69 -5.78 -4.99 21.09
N GLY A 70 -5.97 -5.13 19.77
CA GLY A 70 -4.93 -5.62 18.85
C GLY A 70 -4.06 -4.50 18.24
N ALA A 71 -2.79 -4.84 17.93
CA ALA A 71 -1.86 -3.94 17.28
C ALA A 71 -2.26 -3.64 15.82
N ASN A 72 -2.68 -4.67 15.08
CA ASN A 72 -3.22 -4.60 13.71
C ASN A 72 -4.49 -5.44 13.60
N ALA A 73 -5.60 -4.80 13.29
CA ALA A 73 -6.89 -5.43 13.09
C ALA A 73 -7.20 -5.53 11.59
N ILE A 74 -6.85 -6.69 11.01
CA ILE A 74 -7.10 -7.03 9.60
C ILE A 74 -8.47 -7.70 9.46
N ASP A 75 -9.18 -7.39 8.37
CA ASP A 75 -10.55 -7.85 8.16
C ASP A 75 -10.62 -9.18 7.41
N GLY A 76 -9.67 -9.45 6.52
CA GLY A 76 -9.54 -10.73 5.85
C GLY A 76 -8.19 -10.91 5.16
N ARG A 77 -7.95 -12.10 4.64
CA ARG A 77 -6.73 -12.49 3.94
C ARG A 77 -7.05 -13.29 2.70
N PHE A 78 -6.31 -13.02 1.64
CA PHE A 78 -6.24 -13.87 0.46
C PHE A 78 -4.88 -14.56 0.46
N ILE A 79 -4.87 -15.87 0.67
CA ILE A 79 -3.68 -16.64 1.06
C ILE A 79 -3.33 -17.63 -0.03
N ASP A 80 -2.10 -17.64 -0.51
CA ASP A 80 -1.56 -18.74 -1.31
C ASP A 80 -1.45 -19.99 -0.42
N THR A 81 -2.18 -21.04 -0.78
CA THR A 81 -2.26 -22.25 0.06
C THR A 81 -0.98 -23.09 0.08
N LYS A 82 -0.05 -22.83 -0.83
CA LYS A 82 1.17 -23.59 -0.99
C LYS A 82 2.35 -22.91 -0.31
N THR A 83 2.48 -21.59 -0.46
CA THR A 83 3.58 -20.82 0.15
C THR A 83 3.20 -20.23 1.50
N GLY A 84 1.90 -20.01 1.75
CA GLY A 84 1.40 -19.29 2.91
C GLY A 84 1.53 -17.77 2.79
N MET A 85 2.07 -17.23 1.69
CA MET A 85 2.06 -15.79 1.41
C MET A 85 0.63 -15.27 1.31
N TYR A 86 0.41 -14.00 1.65
CA TYR A 86 -0.93 -13.46 1.72
C TYR A 86 -1.03 -11.98 1.37
N ILE A 87 -2.24 -11.58 0.99
CA ILE A 87 -2.67 -10.20 0.85
C ILE A 87 -3.63 -9.90 2.00
N ASP A 88 -3.31 -8.89 2.80
CA ASP A 88 -4.16 -8.40 3.88
C ASP A 88 -5.25 -7.48 3.31
N LEU A 89 -6.50 -7.81 3.61
CA LEU A 89 -7.68 -7.07 3.19
C LEU A 89 -8.16 -6.22 4.37
N THR A 90 -8.15 -4.90 4.20
CA THR A 90 -8.66 -3.94 5.17
C THR A 90 -9.88 -3.20 4.61
N ALA A 91 -11.01 -3.26 5.28
CA ALA A 91 -12.20 -2.53 4.89
C ALA A 91 -12.20 -1.10 5.47
N VAL A 92 -12.58 -0.13 4.64
CA VAL A 92 -12.92 1.24 5.09
C VAL A 92 -14.43 1.46 5.06
N ALA A 93 -14.93 2.16 6.08
CA ALA A 93 -16.34 2.51 6.23
C ALA A 93 -16.49 3.87 6.92
N TRP A 94 -17.64 4.50 6.71
CA TRP A 94 -18.12 5.55 7.60
C TRP A 94 -18.97 4.91 8.70
N THR A 95 -18.75 5.29 9.97
CA THR A 95 -19.66 4.96 11.08
C THR A 95 -20.07 6.23 11.80
N PRO A 96 -21.31 6.31 12.33
CA PRO A 96 -21.80 7.53 12.98
C PRO A 96 -21.01 7.89 14.26
N ASP A 97 -20.41 6.91 14.91
CA ASP A 97 -19.81 7.00 16.23
C ASP A 97 -18.28 7.13 16.24
N PHE A 98 -17.64 7.22 15.06
CA PHE A 98 -16.18 7.26 14.91
C PHE A 98 -15.53 8.32 15.82
N LEU A 99 -16.03 9.55 15.81
CA LEU A 99 -15.50 10.68 16.60
C LEU A 99 -16.24 10.92 17.93
N THR A 100 -17.21 10.09 18.32
CA THR A 100 -18.04 10.34 19.51
C THR A 100 -17.87 9.33 20.63
N ASN A 101 -17.60 8.06 20.31
CA ASN A 101 -17.53 6.99 21.32
C ASN A 101 -16.14 6.39 21.50
N SER A 102 -15.28 6.42 20.48
CA SER A 102 -14.05 5.63 20.48
C SER A 102 -12.78 6.44 20.23
N TYR A 103 -12.87 7.62 19.61
CA TYR A 103 -11.70 8.44 19.28
C TYR A 103 -11.98 9.94 19.40
N HIS A 104 -11.01 10.65 19.97
CA HIS A 104 -10.90 12.10 19.81
C HIS A 104 -10.13 12.40 18.53
N VAL A 105 -10.40 13.55 17.92
CA VAL A 105 -9.65 14.05 16.77
C VAL A 105 -8.17 14.13 17.14
N ASP A 106 -7.32 13.46 16.36
CA ASP A 106 -5.86 13.49 16.48
C ASP A 106 -5.22 14.26 15.32
N SER A 107 -3.90 14.46 15.38
CA SER A 107 -3.16 15.22 14.37
C SER A 107 -3.31 14.68 12.95
N SER A 108 -3.46 13.36 12.77
CA SER A 108 -3.66 12.79 11.44
C SER A 108 -5.00 13.22 10.84
N GLN A 109 -6.08 13.28 11.63
CA GLN A 109 -7.35 13.78 11.10
C GLN A 109 -7.32 15.30 10.87
N MET A 110 -6.58 16.06 11.69
CA MET A 110 -6.34 17.48 11.41
C MET A 110 -5.60 17.68 10.08
N GLU A 111 -4.63 16.81 9.79
CA GLU A 111 -3.83 16.85 8.56
C GLU A 111 -4.62 16.51 7.29
N ILE A 112 -5.80 15.89 7.42
CA ILE A 112 -6.75 15.75 6.30
C ILE A 112 -7.30 17.12 5.88
N ILE A 113 -7.55 18.01 6.84
CA ILE A 113 -8.07 19.37 6.60
C ILE A 113 -6.93 20.31 6.21
N ASP A 114 -5.81 20.22 6.91
CA ASP A 114 -4.64 21.07 6.71
C ASP A 114 -3.36 20.23 6.71
N ALA A 115 -2.84 19.91 5.52
CA ALA A 115 -1.63 19.11 5.36
C ALA A 115 -0.38 19.70 6.05
N LYS A 116 -0.41 20.98 6.46
CA LYS A 116 0.66 21.65 7.22
C LYS A 116 0.21 22.00 8.65
N TYR A 117 -0.78 21.30 9.18
CA TYR A 117 -1.37 21.52 10.50
C TYR A 117 -0.32 21.78 11.59
N GLY A 118 0.71 20.93 11.69
CA GLY A 118 1.78 21.10 12.69
C GLY A 118 2.47 22.46 12.59
N LYS A 119 2.83 22.89 11.38
CA LYS A 119 3.48 24.18 11.13
C LYS A 119 2.54 25.35 11.39
N HIS A 120 1.31 25.31 10.87
CA HIS A 120 0.36 26.40 11.07
C HIS A 120 -0.07 26.53 12.54
N ARG A 121 -0.11 25.42 13.28
CA ARG A 121 -0.29 25.42 14.73
C ARG A 121 0.87 26.12 15.45
N GLU A 122 2.12 25.82 15.08
CA GLU A 122 3.30 26.51 15.64
C GLU A 122 3.28 28.02 15.34
N GLU A 123 2.92 28.41 14.12
CA GLU A 123 2.77 29.82 13.73
C GLU A 123 1.67 30.54 14.53
N ALA A 124 0.56 29.86 14.84
CA ALA A 124 -0.50 30.39 15.71
C ALA A 124 -0.04 30.49 17.18
N ALA A 125 0.63 29.46 17.69
CA ALA A 125 1.19 29.43 19.05
C ALA A 125 2.23 30.52 19.30
N ALA A 126 3.01 30.88 18.28
CA ALA A 126 3.97 31.98 18.34
C ALA A 126 3.30 33.36 18.53
N LYS A 127 2.03 33.52 18.13
CA LYS A 127 1.26 34.76 18.34
C LYS A 127 0.71 34.83 19.75
N SER A 128 -0.04 33.80 20.16
CA SER A 128 -0.56 33.66 21.53
C SER A 128 -1.16 32.27 21.73
N LYS A 129 -1.36 31.89 23.00
CA LYS A 129 -2.10 30.67 23.37
C LYS A 129 -3.57 30.71 22.91
N GLU A 130 -4.16 31.90 22.86
CA GLU A 130 -5.54 32.10 22.41
C GLU A 130 -5.68 31.83 20.91
N GLU A 131 -4.73 32.31 20.10
CA GLU A 131 -4.69 32.06 18.66
C GLU A 131 -4.44 30.58 18.35
N GLU A 132 -3.54 29.89 19.08
CA GLU A 132 -3.38 28.44 18.95
C GLU A 132 -4.68 27.69 19.22
N THR A 133 -5.36 28.01 20.33
CA THR A 133 -6.61 27.35 20.74
C THR A 133 -7.70 27.57 19.70
N LYS A 134 -7.80 28.79 19.18
CA LYS A 134 -8.77 29.14 18.13
C LYS A 134 -8.50 28.38 16.83
N PHE A 135 -7.23 28.28 16.41
CA PHE A 135 -6.83 27.53 15.23
C PHE A 135 -7.15 26.04 15.37
N ILE A 136 -6.74 25.41 16.48
CA ILE A 136 -7.02 23.98 16.73
C ILE A 136 -8.53 23.72 16.65
N LYS A 137 -9.33 24.54 17.32
CA LYS A 137 -10.79 24.40 17.32
C LYS A 137 -11.40 24.56 15.92
N GLU A 138 -10.91 25.52 15.13
CA GLU A 138 -11.39 25.70 13.75
C GLU A 138 -11.14 24.45 12.88
N ILE A 139 -9.97 23.83 13.02
CA ILE A 139 -9.65 22.60 12.28
C ILE A 139 -10.45 21.41 12.81
N GLU A 140 -10.59 21.27 14.13
CA GLU A 140 -11.44 20.25 14.76
C GLU A 140 -12.89 20.32 14.24
N ASP A 141 -13.48 21.52 14.24
CA ASP A 141 -14.84 21.74 13.77
C ASP A 141 -15.01 21.29 12.30
N LYS A 142 -13.98 21.50 11.45
CA LYS A 142 -13.96 21.03 10.06
C LYS A 142 -13.85 19.50 9.96
N VAL A 143 -13.10 18.84 10.85
CA VAL A 143 -13.06 17.37 10.91
C VAL A 143 -14.43 16.80 11.29
N TYR A 144 -15.08 17.38 12.30
CA TYR A 144 -16.45 17.00 12.68
C TYR A 144 -17.45 17.25 11.56
N ASP A 145 -17.29 18.33 10.78
CA ASP A 145 -18.12 18.61 9.61
C ASP A 145 -17.98 17.51 8.53
N LEU A 146 -16.76 17.03 8.23
CA LEU A 146 -16.56 15.88 7.34
C LEU A 146 -17.28 14.63 7.86
N GLN A 147 -17.16 14.36 9.16
CA GLN A 147 -17.81 13.23 9.81
C GLN A 147 -19.35 13.32 9.70
N ASN A 148 -19.93 14.49 10.00
CA ASN A 148 -21.37 14.74 9.95
C ASN A 148 -21.92 14.67 8.52
N LYS A 149 -21.12 15.10 7.53
CA LYS A 149 -21.45 15.02 6.09
C LYS A 149 -21.22 13.64 5.49
N LYS A 150 -20.78 12.64 6.27
CA LYS A 150 -20.44 11.29 5.80
C LYS A 150 -19.30 11.26 4.77
N GLN A 151 -18.31 12.13 4.98
CA GLN A 151 -17.14 12.30 4.12
C GLN A 151 -15.84 11.89 4.80
N LEU A 152 -15.90 11.30 6.00
CA LEU A 152 -14.74 10.77 6.73
C LEU A 152 -14.89 9.25 6.91
N TYR A 153 -14.05 8.50 6.22
CA TYR A 153 -14.05 7.04 6.23
C TYR A 153 -12.85 6.55 7.03
N HIS A 154 -13.00 5.45 7.76
CA HIS A 154 -11.92 4.90 8.54
C HIS A 154 -11.87 3.39 8.46
N CYS A 155 -10.68 2.85 8.73
CA CYS A 155 -10.52 1.42 8.99
C CYS A 155 -10.49 1.15 10.49
N ARG A 156 -10.44 -0.14 10.84
CA ARG A 156 -10.40 -0.60 12.23
C ARG A 156 -9.10 -0.24 12.97
N ASN A 157 -8.04 0.12 12.25
CA ASN A 157 -6.79 0.60 12.84
C ASN A 157 -6.75 2.13 13.06
N ASN A 158 -7.91 2.80 12.94
CA ASN A 158 -8.09 4.25 13.06
C ASN A 158 -7.37 5.08 11.99
N ASN A 159 -6.94 4.45 10.89
CA ASN A 159 -6.54 5.22 9.73
C ASN A 159 -7.81 5.83 9.12
N ALA A 160 -7.84 7.15 9.03
CA ALA A 160 -8.94 7.91 8.46
C ALA A 160 -8.54 8.53 7.12
N TYR A 161 -9.54 8.66 6.26
CA TYR A 161 -9.44 9.15 4.90
C TYR A 161 -10.66 10.00 4.60
N SER A 162 -10.48 11.14 3.95
CA SER A 162 -11.61 11.87 3.39
C SER A 162 -12.17 11.15 2.16
N LEU A 163 -13.44 11.38 1.84
CA LEU A 163 -14.03 10.89 0.59
C LEU A 163 -13.23 11.40 -0.62
N HIS A 164 -12.81 12.66 -0.61
CA HIS A 164 -12.02 13.26 -1.69
C HIS A 164 -10.69 12.53 -1.93
N GLU A 165 -10.06 12.02 -0.88
CA GLU A 165 -8.84 11.21 -1.01
C GLU A 165 -9.09 9.84 -1.64
N LEU A 166 -10.30 9.29 -1.54
CA LEU A 166 -10.63 7.95 -2.03
C LEU A 166 -11.46 7.95 -3.32
N GLU A 167 -12.05 9.08 -3.71
CA GLU A 167 -13.02 9.13 -4.81
C GLU A 167 -12.37 8.95 -6.19
N THR A 168 -11.14 9.44 -6.36
CA THR A 168 -10.43 9.37 -7.65
C THR A 168 -9.30 8.37 -7.55
N MET A 169 -9.47 7.26 -8.26
CA MET A 169 -8.48 6.20 -8.37
C MET A 169 -7.85 6.22 -9.77
N VAL A 170 -6.53 6.27 -9.86
CA VAL A 170 -5.79 6.27 -11.13
C VAL A 170 -5.29 4.86 -11.47
N PRO A 171 -5.42 4.41 -12.73
CA PRO A 171 -4.86 3.14 -13.17
C PRO A 171 -3.32 3.20 -13.11
N THR A 172 -2.71 2.13 -12.59
CA THR A 172 -1.25 2.05 -12.46
C THR A 172 -0.78 0.60 -12.50
N PHE A 173 0.52 0.37 -12.32
CA PHE A 173 1.07 -0.96 -12.10
C PHE A 173 1.67 -1.07 -10.69
N PHE A 174 1.59 -2.26 -10.12
CA PHE A 174 2.37 -2.68 -8.95
C PHE A 174 2.78 -4.13 -9.16
N GLU A 175 4.04 -4.47 -8.91
CA GLU A 175 4.60 -5.80 -9.25
C GLU A 175 4.44 -6.19 -10.74
N GLY A 176 4.35 -5.19 -11.62
CA GLY A 176 4.13 -5.45 -13.04
C GLY A 176 2.69 -5.78 -13.44
N VAL A 177 1.76 -5.89 -12.48
CA VAL A 177 0.33 -6.15 -12.71
C VAL A 177 -0.46 -4.86 -12.58
N ARG A 178 -1.54 -4.72 -13.37
CA ARG A 178 -2.41 -3.54 -13.31
C ARG A 178 -3.14 -3.48 -11.98
N THR A 179 -3.23 -2.29 -11.43
CA THR A 179 -3.96 -1.99 -10.21
C THR A 179 -4.44 -0.53 -10.25
N HIS A 180 -5.04 -0.07 -9.16
CA HIS A 180 -5.44 1.31 -8.98
C HIS A 180 -4.86 1.86 -7.69
N MET A 181 -4.50 3.14 -7.70
CA MET A 181 -4.05 3.88 -6.51
C MET A 181 -4.84 5.19 -6.41
N PRO A 182 -5.05 5.73 -5.20
CA PRO A 182 -5.67 7.05 -5.07
C PRO A 182 -4.85 8.13 -5.79
N LEU A 183 -5.50 9.05 -6.49
CA LEU A 183 -4.84 10.20 -7.12
C LEU A 183 -4.04 11.00 -6.08
N LEU A 184 -4.60 11.13 -4.87
CA LEU A 184 -3.99 11.84 -3.73
C LEU A 184 -3.12 10.93 -2.85
N ALA A 185 -2.58 9.82 -3.39
CA ALA A 185 -1.76 8.87 -2.64
C ALA A 185 -0.54 9.51 -1.97
N GLU A 186 0.09 10.51 -2.59
CA GLU A 186 1.22 11.23 -1.97
C GLU A 186 0.78 11.94 -0.67
N SER A 187 -0.34 12.66 -0.70
CA SER A 187 -0.90 13.33 0.48
C SER A 187 -1.19 12.35 1.61
N ILE A 188 -1.82 11.21 1.27
CA ILE A 188 -2.12 10.13 2.22
C ILE A 188 -0.81 9.57 2.82
N LEU A 189 0.19 9.32 2.00
CA LEU A 189 1.47 8.75 2.43
C LEU A 189 2.29 9.71 3.29
N ARG A 190 2.32 11.01 2.97
CA ARG A 190 3.02 12.02 3.77
C ARG A 190 2.41 12.16 5.16
N ARG A 191 1.08 12.06 5.26
CA ARG A 191 0.37 12.01 6.54
C ARG A 191 0.66 10.72 7.31
N LYS A 192 0.53 9.56 6.67
CA LYS A 192 0.67 8.25 7.36
C LYS A 192 2.11 7.91 7.72
N TYR A 193 3.07 8.34 6.89
CA TYR A 193 4.49 8.05 7.05
C TYR A 193 5.33 9.33 6.82
N PRO A 194 5.36 10.26 7.79
CA PRO A 194 6.11 11.51 7.67
C PRO A 194 7.58 11.28 7.32
N GLY A 195 8.07 11.97 6.28
CA GLY A 195 9.44 11.87 5.78
C GLY A 195 9.79 10.61 4.98
N ALA A 196 8.88 9.64 4.85
CA ALA A 196 9.17 8.37 4.16
C ALA A 196 9.41 8.54 2.64
N LEU A 197 8.82 9.57 2.05
CA LEU A 197 8.99 9.85 0.62
C LEU A 197 10.33 10.52 0.33
N ASP A 198 10.87 11.27 1.30
CA ASP A 198 12.08 12.07 1.13
C ASP A 198 13.36 11.31 1.54
N ARG A 199 13.21 10.24 2.36
CA ARG A 199 14.34 9.38 2.76
C ARG A 199 14.69 8.34 1.70
N PHE A 200 15.99 8.05 1.59
CA PHE A 200 16.55 7.00 0.72
C PHE A 200 17.20 5.87 1.53
N THR A 201 17.01 5.87 2.85
CA THR A 201 17.58 4.88 3.76
C THR A 201 16.48 4.37 4.68
N GLU A 202 16.53 3.07 4.94
CA GLU A 202 15.70 2.33 5.90
C GLU A 202 16.64 1.42 6.70
N PRO A 203 16.22 0.89 7.85
CA PRO A 203 17.07 -0.01 8.63
C PRO A 203 17.64 -1.17 7.78
N GLY A 204 18.95 -1.16 7.59
CA GLY A 204 19.69 -2.17 6.83
C GLY A 204 19.58 -2.07 5.30
N HIS A 205 18.93 -1.03 4.76
CA HIS A 205 18.72 -0.88 3.32
C HIS A 205 18.90 0.57 2.85
N THR A 206 19.46 0.72 1.65
CA THR A 206 19.60 1.99 0.97
C THR A 206 18.99 1.89 -0.42
N PHE A 207 18.16 2.87 -0.80
CA PHE A 207 17.61 2.98 -2.14
C PHE A 207 18.67 3.52 -3.11
N LYS A 208 19.23 2.62 -3.92
CA LYS A 208 20.26 2.91 -4.91
C LYS A 208 19.60 3.47 -6.17
N ARG A 209 19.68 4.79 -6.39
CA ARG A 209 18.92 5.48 -7.45
C ARG A 209 19.30 5.03 -8.87
N PHE A 210 20.56 4.70 -9.12
CA PHE A 210 21.02 4.21 -10.43
C PHE A 210 20.34 2.88 -10.78
N LEU A 211 20.21 2.00 -9.78
CA LEU A 211 19.57 0.70 -9.88
C LEU A 211 18.04 0.78 -9.79
N ARG A 212 17.47 1.84 -9.19
CA ARG A 212 16.04 1.98 -8.86
C ARG A 212 15.53 0.87 -7.92
N LEU A 213 16.39 0.43 -7.02
CA LEU A 213 16.13 -0.66 -6.08
C LEU A 213 16.50 -0.28 -4.66
N TRP A 214 15.77 -0.85 -3.71
CA TRP A 214 16.23 -0.96 -2.33
C TRP A 214 17.23 -2.11 -2.26
N VAL A 215 18.42 -1.85 -1.72
CA VAL A 215 19.51 -2.82 -1.63
C VAL A 215 19.97 -2.91 -0.18
N LYS A 216 20.29 -4.10 0.31
CA LYS A 216 20.83 -4.25 1.68
C LYS A 216 22.16 -3.53 1.76
N ASP A 217 22.42 -2.85 2.87
CA ASP A 217 23.61 -2.01 3.01
C ASP A 217 24.92 -2.80 2.90
N LYS A 218 24.88 -4.12 3.17
CA LYS A 218 26.04 -5.02 3.10
C LYS A 218 26.37 -5.49 1.67
N ASP A 219 25.45 -5.39 0.73
CA ASP A 219 25.58 -6.01 -0.61
C ASP A 219 26.32 -5.08 -1.59
N CYS A 220 26.38 -3.77 -1.32
CA CYS A 220 27.15 -2.81 -2.13
C CYS A 220 28.22 -2.10 -1.27
N PRO A 221 29.28 -1.53 -1.88
CA PRO A 221 30.24 -0.69 -1.16
C PRO A 221 29.55 0.44 -0.39
N SER A 222 30.08 0.78 0.78
CA SER A 222 29.47 1.79 1.68
C SER A 222 29.55 3.21 1.12
N ASP A 223 30.49 3.48 0.22
CA ASP A 223 30.62 4.73 -0.53
C ASP A 223 29.77 4.77 -1.81
N ASP A 224 29.16 3.65 -2.21
CA ASP A 224 28.29 3.55 -3.38
C ASP A 224 26.84 3.91 -3.04
N ASN A 225 26.57 5.17 -2.70
CA ASN A 225 25.24 5.60 -2.29
C ASN A 225 24.16 5.42 -3.38
N ASP A 226 24.57 5.45 -4.65
CA ASP A 226 23.67 5.44 -5.80
C ASP A 226 23.56 4.09 -6.52
N GLY A 227 24.49 3.16 -6.27
CA GLY A 227 24.55 1.84 -6.90
C GLY A 227 25.24 1.87 -8.28
N GLU A 228 26.17 2.80 -8.50
CA GLU A 228 26.86 2.96 -9.78
C GLU A 228 27.89 1.86 -10.06
N TYR A 229 28.52 1.34 -9.02
CA TYR A 229 29.59 0.36 -9.12
C TYR A 229 29.38 -0.88 -8.24
N CYS A 230 28.18 -1.06 -7.70
CA CYS A 230 27.78 -2.26 -6.98
C CYS A 230 28.03 -3.51 -7.84
N GLN A 231 28.80 -4.45 -7.29
CA GLN A 231 29.22 -5.67 -7.99
C GLN A 231 28.48 -6.94 -7.53
N ASP A 232 27.57 -6.83 -6.57
CA ASP A 232 26.81 -7.97 -6.09
C ASP A 232 25.93 -8.58 -7.20
N GLU A 233 25.99 -9.91 -7.33
CA GLU A 233 25.35 -10.64 -8.42
C GLU A 233 23.84 -10.73 -8.24
N GLU A 234 23.33 -10.91 -7.01
CA GLU A 234 21.89 -10.93 -6.73
C GLU A 234 21.26 -9.57 -7.04
N VAL A 235 21.92 -8.48 -6.62
CA VAL A 235 21.48 -7.11 -6.88
C VAL A 235 21.47 -6.80 -8.39
N LYS A 236 22.50 -7.23 -9.12
CA LYS A 236 22.54 -7.06 -10.58
C LYS A 236 21.45 -7.87 -11.27
N GLU A 237 21.21 -9.09 -10.84
CA GLU A 237 20.18 -9.96 -11.41
C GLU A 237 18.78 -9.37 -11.19
N GLU A 238 18.47 -8.93 -9.97
CA GLU A 238 17.25 -8.22 -9.60
C GLU A 238 17.08 -6.96 -10.47
N TYR A 239 18.14 -6.17 -10.64
CA TYR A 239 18.13 -5.00 -11.52
C TYR A 239 17.83 -5.38 -12.96
N LEU A 240 18.47 -6.40 -13.51
CA LEU A 240 18.26 -6.83 -14.89
C LEU A 240 16.82 -7.29 -15.12
N LYS A 241 16.22 -8.01 -14.18
CA LYS A 241 14.83 -8.49 -14.22
C LYS A 241 13.82 -7.34 -14.12
N THR A 242 14.09 -6.33 -13.31
CA THR A 242 13.11 -5.28 -12.98
C THR A 242 13.32 -3.94 -13.70
N ARG A 243 14.51 -3.66 -14.27
CA ARG A 243 14.88 -2.33 -14.79
C ARG A 243 13.93 -1.74 -15.83
N ALA A 244 13.35 -2.59 -16.68
CA ALA A 244 12.43 -2.17 -17.74
C ALA A 244 11.09 -1.72 -17.13
N TYR A 245 10.58 -2.52 -16.19
CA TYR A 245 9.37 -2.23 -15.43
C TYR A 245 9.54 -0.98 -14.57
N THR A 246 10.56 -0.91 -13.71
CA THR A 246 10.75 0.23 -12.78
C THR A 246 10.92 1.54 -13.55
N LYS A 247 11.60 1.52 -14.71
CA LYS A 247 11.70 2.70 -15.57
C LYS A 247 10.34 3.13 -16.12
N ARG A 248 9.55 2.19 -16.65
CA ARG A 248 8.21 2.48 -17.18
C ARG A 248 7.26 2.97 -16.09
N HIS A 249 7.32 2.35 -14.92
CA HIS A 249 6.54 2.71 -13.74
C HIS A 249 6.81 4.15 -13.30
N LEU A 250 8.08 4.54 -13.16
CA LEU A 250 8.45 5.91 -12.80
C LEU A 250 8.08 6.95 -13.88
N GLN A 251 8.00 6.54 -15.15
CA GLN A 251 7.48 7.42 -16.20
C GLN A 251 5.97 7.60 -16.07
N LEU A 252 5.24 6.54 -15.74
CA LEU A 252 3.80 6.58 -15.50
C LEU A 252 3.43 7.50 -14.33
N LEU A 253 4.20 7.44 -13.23
CA LEU A 253 3.96 8.31 -12.06
C LEU A 253 4.10 9.82 -12.35
N LYS A 254 4.76 10.20 -13.44
CA LYS A 254 4.88 11.62 -13.82
C LYS A 254 3.59 12.19 -14.39
N ASN A 255 2.76 11.35 -15.03
CA ASN A 255 1.49 11.74 -15.67
C ASN A 255 0.44 10.63 -15.46
N PRO A 256 -0.12 10.49 -14.24
CA PRO A 256 -0.98 9.35 -13.89
C PRO A 256 -2.41 9.43 -14.47
N GLU A 257 -2.89 10.60 -14.90
CA GLU A 257 -4.32 10.81 -15.25
C GLU A 257 -4.69 10.43 -16.69
N ASP A 258 -3.72 10.30 -17.61
CA ASP A 258 -3.96 10.18 -19.06
C ASP A 258 -3.59 8.81 -19.65
N VAL A 259 -3.52 7.75 -18.84
CA VAL A 259 -3.00 6.46 -19.31
C VAL A 259 -4.04 5.34 -19.23
N GLU A 260 -4.48 4.88 -20.40
CA GLU A 260 -5.25 3.65 -20.54
C GLU A 260 -4.32 2.44 -20.46
N LEU A 261 -4.53 1.56 -19.47
CA LEU A 261 -3.69 0.38 -19.25
C LEU A 261 -4.42 -0.91 -19.65
N SER A 262 -3.86 -1.62 -20.62
CA SER A 262 -4.39 -2.90 -21.10
C SER A 262 -3.64 -4.11 -20.53
N LYS A 263 -4.25 -5.29 -20.60
CA LYS A 263 -3.71 -6.53 -20.00
C LYS A 263 -2.38 -6.94 -20.62
N ASP A 264 -2.20 -6.70 -21.92
CA ASP A 264 -0.96 -6.98 -22.66
C ASP A 264 0.23 -6.11 -22.23
N MET A 265 -0.02 -5.04 -21.46
CA MET A 265 1.04 -4.23 -20.86
C MET A 265 1.55 -4.78 -19.53
N GLU A 266 0.86 -5.73 -18.90
CA GLU A 266 1.33 -6.40 -17.68
C GLU A 266 2.65 -7.12 -17.96
N THR A 267 3.55 -7.16 -16.98
CA THR A 267 4.80 -7.90 -17.13
C THR A 267 4.59 -9.36 -16.76
N VAL A 268 5.44 -10.21 -17.31
CA VAL A 268 5.69 -11.54 -16.73
C VAL A 268 6.14 -11.36 -15.28
N PRO A 269 5.90 -12.33 -14.38
CA PRO A 269 6.47 -12.27 -13.03
C PRO A 269 7.98 -12.03 -13.12
N MET A 270 8.45 -10.93 -12.53
CA MET A 270 9.86 -10.53 -12.58
C MET A 270 10.67 -11.15 -11.45
N ARG A 271 9.99 -11.49 -10.35
CA ARG A 271 10.54 -12.12 -9.16
C ARG A 271 9.87 -13.46 -8.97
N PHE A 272 10.68 -14.46 -8.66
CA PHE A 272 10.21 -15.79 -8.32
C PHE A 272 10.78 -16.16 -6.97
N ASP A 273 9.92 -16.70 -6.11
CA ASP A 273 10.37 -17.39 -4.92
C ASP A 273 11.13 -18.65 -5.35
N GLU A 274 12.31 -18.88 -4.77
CA GLU A 274 13.17 -20.02 -5.12
C GLU A 274 12.46 -21.36 -4.90
N TYR A 275 11.61 -21.47 -3.87
CA TYR A 275 10.76 -22.64 -3.65
C TYR A 275 9.76 -22.85 -4.79
N LEU A 276 9.18 -21.77 -5.36
CA LEU A 276 8.30 -21.90 -6.52
C LEU A 276 9.08 -22.41 -7.74
N VAL A 277 10.31 -21.94 -7.93
CA VAL A 277 11.23 -22.40 -8.99
C VAL A 277 11.54 -23.89 -8.84
N GLU A 278 11.95 -24.32 -7.65
CA GLU A 278 12.24 -25.73 -7.35
C GLU A 278 11.02 -26.64 -7.48
N TYR A 279 9.87 -26.17 -7.01
CA TYR A 279 8.63 -26.95 -7.10
C TYR A 279 8.19 -27.15 -8.55
N ALA A 280 8.23 -26.12 -9.40
CA ALA A 280 7.81 -26.32 -10.78
C ALA A 280 8.82 -27.15 -11.59
N ARG A 281 10.12 -27.10 -11.25
CA ARG A 281 11.11 -28.08 -11.75
C ARG A 281 10.71 -29.52 -11.37
N THR A 282 10.25 -29.73 -10.14
CA THR A 282 9.76 -31.04 -9.67
C THR A 282 8.53 -31.52 -10.46
N LEU A 283 7.71 -30.60 -10.97
CA LEU A 283 6.54 -30.90 -11.79
C LEU A 283 6.80 -30.91 -13.31
N ASN A 284 8.05 -30.79 -13.78
CA ASN A 284 8.39 -30.61 -15.21
C ASN A 284 7.71 -29.37 -15.87
N ALA A 285 7.28 -28.40 -15.08
CA ALA A 285 6.78 -27.13 -15.60
C ALA A 285 7.96 -26.22 -15.99
N ARG A 286 7.86 -25.55 -17.14
CA ARG A 286 8.88 -24.59 -17.60
C ARG A 286 8.57 -23.20 -17.06
N PHE A 287 9.46 -22.64 -16.26
CA PHE A 287 9.50 -21.18 -16.05
C PHE A 287 10.15 -20.51 -17.28
N PRO A 288 9.72 -19.30 -17.65
CA PRO A 288 10.39 -18.50 -18.67
C PRO A 288 11.81 -18.10 -18.26
#